data_AF-A0A2N1UFX5-F1
#
_entry.id   AF-A0A2N1UFX5-F1
#
_cell.length_a   1.000
_cell.length_b   1.000
_cell.length_c   1.000
_cell.angle_alpha   90.00
_cell.angle_beta   90.00
_cell.angle_gamma   90.00
#
_symmetry.space_group_name_H-M   'P 1'
#
loop_
_entity.id
_entity.type
_entity.pdbx_description
1 polymer ?
#
loop_
_entity_poly.entity_id
_entity_poly.type
_entity_poly.pdbx_seq_one_letter_code
_entity_poly.pdbx_strand_id
1 'polypeptide(L)'
;MNIEKPRGMAGTILVILIFGLLVSISTAYIKMVQTETQVQGMIDNSDRALDAAFSGVNMVIAILQSQEDKIPFINDTTTAKSRIYFIRPGYLSTDWLGININPLTSASFPNATSSDWFYLNESLDLFDYGDTGSSTKPYQFRTHSYPGTTGAGVIIPASYTIKSQGRFLVYGPDQTTVLATYTSQIIADCSIDFTRKVIQLKRWRYMPYEDNASFAKAVYY
;
A
#
# COMPACT_ATOMS: atom_id res chain seq x y z
N MET A 1 11.37 31.61 -78.29
CA MET A 1 11.69 31.58 -76.86
C MET A 1 10.51 30.91 -76.15
N ASN A 2 10.60 29.59 -75.96
CA ASN A 2 9.52 28.80 -75.36
C ASN A 2 9.59 28.91 -73.83
N ILE A 3 8.52 29.42 -73.21
CA ILE A 3 8.38 29.45 -71.76
C ILE A 3 7.77 28.11 -71.34
N GLU A 4 8.60 27.19 -70.84
CA GLU A 4 8.12 25.97 -70.19
C GLU A 4 7.39 26.35 -68.90
N LYS A 5 6.09 26.05 -68.82
CA LYS A 5 5.30 26.20 -67.59
C LYS A 5 5.76 25.13 -66.58
N PRO A 6 6.05 25.46 -65.31
CA PRO A 6 6.40 24.47 -64.29
C PRO A 6 5.16 23.65 -63.90
N ARG A 7 4.83 22.62 -64.69
CA ARG A 7 3.73 21.69 -64.43
C ARG A 7 4.30 20.44 -63.74
N GLY A 8 4.51 20.54 -62.43
CA GLY A 8 5.00 19.41 -61.62
C GLY A 8 5.19 19.69 -60.13
N MET A 9 5.37 20.96 -59.74
CA MET A 9 5.68 21.34 -58.35
C MET A 9 4.48 21.28 -57.39
N ALA A 10 3.26 21.61 -57.85
CA ALA A 10 2.08 21.58 -56.99
C ALA A 10 1.68 20.16 -56.57
N GLY A 11 1.82 19.17 -57.47
CA GLY A 11 1.52 17.78 -57.19
C GLY A 11 2.51 17.13 -56.22
N THR A 12 3.79 17.48 -56.32
CA THR A 12 4.83 17.00 -55.39
C THR A 12 4.67 17.62 -54.00
N ILE A 13 4.33 18.91 -53.90
CA ILE A 13 4.03 19.56 -52.61
C ILE A 13 2.80 18.92 -51.93
N LEU A 14 1.75 18.64 -52.70
CA LEU A 14 0.55 17.96 -52.18
C LEU A 14 0.89 16.57 -51.62
N VAL A 15 1.70 15.79 -52.34
CA VAL A 15 2.12 14.46 -51.91
C VAL A 15 2.96 14.52 -50.64
N ILE A 16 3.90 15.47 -50.54
CA ILE A 16 4.70 15.70 -49.33
C ILE A 16 3.82 16.09 -48.14
N LEU A 17 2.81 16.94 -48.36
CA LEU A 17 1.83 17.31 -47.33
C LEU A 17 1.01 16.12 -46.85
N ILE A 18 0.54 15.26 -47.77
CA ILE A 18 -0.20 14.04 -47.42
C ILE A 18 0.68 13.08 -46.63
N PHE A 19 1.94 12.85 -47.06
CA PHE A 19 2.87 12.02 -46.31
C PHE A 19 3.21 12.61 -44.94
N GLY A 20 3.42 13.91 -44.84
CA GLY A 20 3.63 14.60 -43.55
C GLY A 20 2.45 14.44 -42.60
N LEU A 21 1.22 14.57 -43.13
CA LEU A 21 0.00 14.35 -42.36
C LEU A 21 -0.10 12.91 -41.86
N LEU A 22 0.13 11.93 -42.73
CA LEU A 22 0.08 10.49 -42.41
C LEU A 22 1.12 10.10 -41.37
N VAL A 23 2.35 10.62 -41.47
CA VAL A 23 3.40 10.42 -40.46
C VAL A 23 3.01 11.07 -39.12
N SER A 24 2.42 12.27 -39.14
CA SER A 24 1.97 12.91 -37.89
C SER A 24 0.86 12.12 -37.18
N ILE A 25 -0.11 11.60 -37.93
CA ILE A 25 -1.21 10.78 -37.39
C ILE A 25 -0.64 9.46 -36.83
N SER A 26 0.29 8.84 -37.55
CA SER A 26 0.93 7.59 -37.12
C SER A 26 1.75 7.76 -35.85
N THR A 27 2.53 8.83 -35.75
CA THR A 27 3.32 9.14 -34.54
C THR A 27 2.43 9.52 -33.35
N ALA A 28 1.33 10.25 -33.59
CA ALA A 28 0.35 10.56 -32.55
C ALA A 28 -0.33 9.29 -32.01
N TYR A 29 -0.73 8.38 -32.90
CA TYR A 29 -1.31 7.08 -32.52
C TYR A 29 -0.33 6.24 -31.69
N ILE A 30 0.92 6.11 -32.13
CA ILE A 30 1.95 5.35 -31.39
C ILE A 30 2.16 5.94 -30.00
N LYS A 31 2.28 7.27 -29.88
CA LYS A 31 2.43 7.93 -28.58
C LYS A 31 1.21 7.72 -27.68
N MET A 32 0.00 7.77 -28.23
CA MET A 32 -1.23 7.49 -27.49
C MET A 32 -1.21 6.07 -26.93
N VAL A 33 -0.93 5.06 -27.75
CA VAL A 33 -0.86 3.65 -27.32
C VAL A 33 0.25 3.41 -26.29
N GLN A 34 1.42 4.04 -26.47
CA GLN A 34 2.50 3.97 -25.48
C GLN A 34 2.10 4.60 -24.15
N THR A 35 1.38 5.73 -24.18
CA THR A 35 0.91 6.39 -22.96
C THR A 35 -0.13 5.54 -22.24
N GLU A 36 -1.06 4.94 -22.98
CA GLU A 36 -2.10 4.08 -22.41
C GLU A 36 -1.52 2.82 -21.75
N THR A 37 -0.57 2.16 -22.41
CA THR A 37 0.11 0.97 -21.83
C THR A 37 0.94 1.33 -20.60
N GLN A 38 1.60 2.49 -20.59
CA GLN A 38 2.31 2.99 -19.41
C GLN A 38 1.35 3.30 -18.26
N VAL A 39 0.23 3.97 -18.53
CA VAL A 39 -0.78 4.29 -17.51
C VAL A 39 -1.41 3.03 -16.93
N GLN A 40 -1.74 2.04 -17.76
CA GLN A 40 -2.25 0.74 -17.31
C GLN A 40 -1.24 0.05 -16.37
N GLY A 41 0.04 -0.02 -16.77
CA GLY A 41 1.09 -0.58 -15.92
C GLY A 41 1.29 0.18 -14.60
N MET A 42 1.11 1.50 -14.59
CA MET A 42 1.16 2.30 -13.36
C MET A 42 -0.02 2.01 -12.43
N ILE A 43 -1.22 1.84 -12.97
CA ILE A 43 -2.42 1.48 -12.19
C ILE A 43 -2.24 0.10 -11.56
N ASP A 44 -1.83 -0.90 -12.35
CA ASP A 44 -1.60 -2.27 -11.85
C ASP A 44 -0.56 -2.30 -10.72
N ASN A 45 0.53 -1.55 -10.85
CA ASN A 45 1.56 -1.47 -9.80
C ASN A 45 1.07 -0.75 -8.54
N SER A 46 0.16 0.23 -8.68
CA SER A 46 -0.48 0.90 -7.56
C SER A 46 -1.47 -0.01 -6.84
N ASP A 47 -2.27 -0.77 -7.58
CA ASP A 47 -3.22 -1.74 -7.03
C ASP A 47 -2.47 -2.86 -6.29
N ARG A 48 -1.34 -3.30 -6.82
CA ARG A 48 -0.43 -4.24 -6.13
C ARG A 48 0.12 -3.69 -4.81
N ALA A 49 0.43 -2.40 -4.76
CA ALA A 49 0.84 -1.77 -3.50
C ALA A 49 -0.32 -1.67 -2.49
N LEU A 50 -1.56 -1.54 -2.96
CA LEU A 50 -2.76 -1.59 -2.12
C LEU A 50 -3.02 -3.00 -1.58
N ASP A 51 -2.88 -4.03 -2.40
CA ASP A 51 -3.03 -5.43 -1.97
C ASP A 51 -2.02 -5.80 -0.88
N ALA A 52 -0.77 -5.31 -1.01
CA ALA A 52 0.22 -5.42 0.05
C ALA A 52 -0.26 -4.73 1.35
N ALA A 53 -0.87 -3.54 1.25
CA ALA A 53 -1.41 -2.83 2.41
C ALA A 53 -2.55 -3.62 3.08
N PHE A 54 -3.47 -4.21 2.32
CA PHE A 54 -4.52 -5.08 2.87
C PHE A 54 -3.97 -6.35 3.50
N SER A 55 -2.91 -6.91 2.94
CA SER A 55 -2.25 -8.09 3.49
C SER A 55 -1.66 -7.81 4.87
N GLY A 56 -1.15 -6.59 5.09
CA GLY A 56 -0.78 -6.14 6.43
C GLY A 56 -1.96 -6.12 7.41
N VAL A 57 -3.12 -5.59 7.01
CA VAL A 57 -4.34 -5.60 7.84
C VAL A 57 -4.73 -7.03 8.20
N ASN A 58 -4.71 -7.94 7.23
CA ASN A 58 -5.02 -9.35 7.42
C ASN A 58 -4.02 -10.05 8.34
N MET A 59 -2.72 -9.75 8.24
CA MET A 59 -1.70 -10.27 9.14
C MET A 59 -2.00 -9.91 10.59
N VAL A 60 -2.32 -8.64 10.85
CA VAL A 60 -2.62 -8.17 12.21
C VAL A 60 -3.88 -8.85 12.75
N ILE A 61 -4.93 -8.97 11.93
CA ILE A 61 -6.16 -9.70 12.28
C ILE A 61 -5.82 -11.16 12.65
N ALA A 62 -5.05 -11.85 11.80
CA ALA A 62 -4.71 -13.25 12.00
C ALA A 62 -3.90 -13.48 13.28
N ILE A 63 -2.88 -12.64 13.53
CA ILE A 63 -2.04 -12.74 14.72
C ILE A 63 -2.84 -12.46 16.00
N LEU A 64 -3.73 -11.46 15.96
CA LEU A 64 -4.65 -11.23 17.07
C LEU A 64 -5.54 -12.47 17.29
N GLN A 65 -6.20 -12.99 16.25
CA GLN A 65 -7.05 -14.17 16.38
C GLN A 65 -6.31 -15.43 16.86
N SER A 66 -5.01 -15.54 16.58
CA SER A 66 -4.17 -16.67 16.95
C SER A 66 -3.56 -16.59 18.34
N GLN A 67 -3.75 -15.49 19.09
CA GLN A 67 -3.19 -15.37 20.44
C GLN A 67 -3.68 -16.50 21.36
N GLU A 68 -2.75 -17.04 22.14
CA GLU A 68 -3.03 -18.00 23.20
C GLU A 68 -4.05 -17.45 24.21
N ASP A 69 -4.75 -18.34 24.91
CA ASP A 69 -5.81 -18.02 25.88
C ASP A 69 -7.01 -17.22 25.36
N LYS A 70 -7.11 -17.02 24.03
CA LYS A 70 -8.20 -16.25 23.41
C LYS A 70 -8.34 -14.85 24.02
N ILE A 71 -7.23 -14.27 24.47
CA ILE A 71 -7.10 -12.91 25.01
C ILE A 71 -7.89 -11.84 24.23
N PRO A 72 -7.85 -11.82 22.87
CA PRO A 72 -8.64 -10.84 22.12
C PRO A 72 -10.14 -10.90 22.38
N PHE A 73 -10.68 -12.07 22.73
CA PHE A 73 -12.11 -12.33 22.90
C PHE A 73 -12.60 -12.18 24.34
N ILE A 74 -11.76 -11.65 25.24
CA ILE A 74 -12.17 -11.26 26.59
C ILE A 74 -12.60 -9.80 26.55
N ASN A 75 -13.86 -9.54 26.93
CA ASN A 75 -14.42 -8.18 26.98
C ASN A 75 -14.04 -7.46 28.28
N ASP A 76 -12.74 -7.22 28.46
CA ASP A 76 -12.18 -6.53 29.61
C ASP A 76 -11.09 -5.54 29.18
N THR A 77 -11.09 -4.36 29.79
CA THR A 77 -10.17 -3.26 29.45
C THR A 77 -8.74 -3.53 29.91
N THR A 78 -8.56 -4.28 31.00
CA THR A 78 -7.23 -4.64 31.51
C THR A 78 -6.59 -5.69 30.62
N THR A 79 -7.38 -6.71 30.23
CA THR A 79 -6.99 -7.78 29.33
C THR A 79 -6.75 -7.28 27.90
N ALA A 80 -7.48 -6.25 27.45
CA ALA A 80 -7.23 -5.65 26.14
C ALA A 80 -5.80 -5.09 25.99
N LYS A 81 -5.15 -4.67 27.09
CA LYS A 81 -3.75 -4.18 27.07
C LYS A 81 -2.73 -5.28 26.78
N SER A 82 -3.04 -6.53 27.06
CA SER A 82 -2.13 -7.67 26.81
C SER A 82 -2.29 -8.27 25.40
N ARG A 83 -3.10 -7.67 24.53
CA ARG A 83 -3.15 -8.04 23.12
C ARG A 83 -1.83 -7.69 22.42
N ILE A 84 -1.51 -8.41 21.35
CA ILE A 84 -0.34 -8.07 20.53
C ILE A 84 -0.68 -6.84 19.69
N TYR A 85 0.08 -5.78 19.89
CA TYR A 85 0.00 -4.55 19.11
C TYR A 85 1.26 -4.37 18.28
N PHE A 86 1.11 -3.98 17.02
CA PHE A 86 2.21 -3.70 16.12
C PHE A 86 2.52 -2.21 16.17
N ILE A 87 3.78 -1.87 16.37
CA ILE A 87 4.22 -0.49 16.60
C ILE A 87 5.58 -0.25 15.94
N ARG A 88 6.04 1.00 15.90
CA ARG A 88 7.32 1.34 15.30
C ARG A 88 8.51 0.69 16.04
N PRO A 89 9.61 0.33 15.34
CA PRO A 89 10.88 0.02 15.97
C PRO A 89 11.45 1.29 16.64
N GLY A 90 11.37 1.34 17.97
CA GLY A 90 11.73 2.52 18.76
C GLY A 90 10.48 3.31 19.18
N TYR A 91 10.06 3.09 20.42
CA TYR A 91 8.91 3.75 21.04
C TYR A 91 9.21 5.24 21.25
N LEU A 92 8.47 6.15 20.60
CA LEU A 92 8.46 7.55 21.01
C LEU A 92 7.17 7.86 21.77
N SER A 93 7.29 8.50 22.94
CA SER A 93 6.13 8.88 23.76
C SER A 93 5.14 9.80 23.03
N THR A 94 5.64 10.54 22.03
CA THR A 94 4.86 11.47 21.20
C THR A 94 4.02 10.79 20.12
N ASP A 95 4.27 9.52 19.81
CA ASP A 95 3.56 8.82 18.72
C ASP A 95 2.06 8.65 19.03
N TRP A 96 1.64 8.82 20.28
CA TRP A 96 0.32 8.48 20.80
C TRP A 96 -0.54 9.67 21.23
N LEU A 97 -0.01 10.89 21.08
CA LEU A 97 -0.67 12.12 21.52
C LEU A 97 -2.03 12.36 20.85
N GLY A 98 -2.29 11.77 19.67
CA GLY A 98 -3.54 11.95 18.94
C GLY A 98 -4.67 10.99 19.32
N ILE A 99 -4.45 9.98 20.17
CA ILE A 99 -5.48 8.96 20.55
C ILE A 99 -5.78 8.98 22.07
N ASN A 100 -5.27 9.95 22.84
CA ASN A 100 -5.46 10.05 24.29
C ASN A 100 -5.12 8.75 25.06
N ILE A 101 -4.24 7.90 24.51
CA ILE A 101 -3.76 6.68 25.18
C ILE A 101 -2.45 6.98 25.90
N ASN A 102 -2.26 6.41 27.10
CA ASN A 102 -0.93 6.38 27.72
C ASN A 102 0.10 5.79 26.76
N PRO A 103 1.31 6.34 26.65
CA PRO A 103 2.33 5.83 25.74
C PRO A 103 2.48 4.31 25.86
N LEU A 104 2.52 3.62 24.72
CA LEU A 104 2.77 2.18 24.68
C LEU A 104 4.17 1.90 25.22
N THR A 105 4.26 1.56 26.49
CA THR A 105 5.46 1.03 27.15
C THR A 105 5.24 -0.45 27.46
N SER A 106 6.31 -1.21 27.62
CA SER A 106 6.23 -2.60 28.09
C SER A 106 5.51 -2.73 29.45
N ALA A 107 5.47 -1.68 30.27
CA ALA A 107 4.71 -1.65 31.51
C ALA A 107 3.19 -1.50 31.30
N SER A 108 2.77 -0.73 30.29
CA SER A 108 1.35 -0.48 29.99
C SER A 108 0.76 -1.47 28.97
N PHE A 109 1.59 -2.01 28.08
CA PHE A 109 1.24 -2.91 26.98
C PHE A 109 2.37 -3.93 26.80
N PRO A 110 2.34 -5.02 27.56
CA PRO A 110 3.48 -5.94 27.66
C PRO A 110 3.79 -6.69 26.38
N ASN A 111 2.81 -6.82 25.47
CA ASN A 111 2.91 -7.60 24.24
C ASN A 111 2.97 -6.71 22.98
N ALA A 112 3.36 -5.44 23.13
CA ALA A 112 3.63 -4.57 21.99
C ALA A 112 4.90 -5.02 21.26
N THR A 113 4.80 -5.25 19.96
CA THR A 113 5.87 -5.78 19.11
C THR A 113 6.21 -4.77 18.02
N SER A 114 7.51 -4.55 17.80
CA SER A 114 7.96 -3.71 16.70
C SER A 114 7.64 -4.34 15.35
N SER A 115 7.11 -3.52 14.45
CA SER A 115 6.72 -3.84 13.09
C SER A 115 7.59 -3.03 12.15
N ASP A 116 8.30 -3.71 11.27
CA ASP A 116 9.02 -3.10 10.16
C ASP A 116 8.46 -3.67 8.84
N TRP A 117 9.15 -3.42 7.73
CA TRP A 117 8.77 -3.99 6.44
C TRP A 117 8.87 -5.51 6.44
N PHE A 118 7.70 -6.16 6.38
CA PHE A 118 7.56 -7.60 6.16
C PHE A 118 7.43 -7.88 4.67
N TYR A 119 8.04 -8.97 4.22
CA TYR A 119 7.80 -9.51 2.88
C TYR A 119 6.55 -10.36 2.90
N LEU A 120 5.73 -10.21 1.88
CA LEU A 120 4.60 -11.09 1.66
C LEU A 120 5.14 -12.46 1.22
N ASN A 121 4.96 -13.50 2.04
CA ASN A 121 5.38 -14.86 1.71
C ASN A 121 4.36 -15.54 0.81
N GLU A 122 4.13 -14.97 -0.37
CA GLU A 122 3.48 -15.69 -1.45
C GLU A 122 4.51 -16.60 -2.13
N SER A 123 4.08 -17.81 -2.50
CA SER A 123 4.81 -18.60 -3.51
C SER A 123 4.80 -17.76 -4.78
N LEU A 124 5.98 -17.31 -5.18
CA LEU A 124 6.18 -16.55 -6.42
C LEU A 124 6.13 -17.46 -7.65
N ASP A 125 5.73 -18.72 -7.51
CA ASP A 125 5.70 -19.71 -8.59
C ASP A 125 4.68 -19.35 -9.69
N LEU A 126 3.72 -18.47 -9.37
CA LEU A 126 2.76 -17.88 -10.32
C LEU A 126 3.11 -16.44 -10.72
N PHE A 127 4.18 -15.87 -10.16
CA PHE A 127 4.59 -14.50 -10.42
C PHE A 127 5.67 -14.47 -11.49
N ASP A 128 5.24 -14.63 -12.74
CA ASP A 128 6.11 -14.61 -13.88
C ASP A 128 6.57 -13.17 -14.18
N TYR A 129 7.72 -12.80 -13.61
CA TYR A 129 8.51 -11.67 -14.09
C TYR A 129 9.40 -12.13 -15.26
N GLY A 130 8.83 -12.85 -16.23
CA GLY A 130 9.49 -13.40 -17.41
C GLY A 130 10.60 -14.41 -17.09
N ASP A 131 10.30 -15.70 -17.22
CA ASP A 131 11.22 -16.86 -17.39
C ASP A 131 12.44 -17.02 -16.43
N THR A 132 12.67 -16.11 -15.50
CA THR A 132 13.83 -16.13 -14.60
C THR A 132 13.41 -15.61 -13.23
N GLY A 133 12.97 -16.54 -12.37
CA GLY A 133 12.52 -16.30 -11.01
C GLY A 133 13.44 -15.36 -10.24
N SER A 134 12.94 -14.15 -9.95
CA SER A 134 13.57 -13.23 -9.03
C SER A 134 13.40 -13.73 -7.60
N SER A 135 14.52 -13.81 -6.88
CA SER A 135 14.54 -14.18 -5.45
C SER A 135 14.06 -13.05 -4.53
N THR A 136 13.86 -11.84 -5.06
CA THR A 136 13.54 -10.63 -4.31
C THR A 136 12.04 -10.37 -4.34
N LYS A 137 11.35 -10.66 -3.23
CA LYS A 137 9.89 -10.48 -3.10
C LYS A 137 9.52 -8.99 -3.32
N PRO A 138 8.72 -8.65 -4.36
CA PRO A 138 8.41 -7.26 -4.69
C PRO A 138 7.33 -6.66 -3.79
N TYR A 139 6.58 -7.49 -3.08
CA TYR A 139 5.52 -7.08 -2.15
C TYR A 139 6.05 -6.98 -0.73
N GLN A 140 5.96 -5.77 -0.19
CA GLN A 140 6.30 -5.50 1.20
C GLN A 140 5.18 -4.71 1.86
N PHE A 141 4.95 -4.99 3.14
CA PHE A 141 4.00 -4.23 3.94
C PHE A 141 4.55 -3.99 5.33
N ARG A 142 4.03 -2.96 5.97
CA ARG A 142 4.25 -2.68 7.38
C ARG A 142 2.97 -2.23 8.02
N THR A 143 2.79 -2.55 9.29
CA THR A 143 1.53 -2.34 9.99
C THR A 143 1.76 -1.72 11.35
N HIS A 144 0.87 -0.84 11.77
CA HIS A 144 0.80 -0.34 13.13
C HIS A 144 -0.64 -0.55 13.61
N SER A 145 -0.82 -1.09 14.80
CA SER A 145 -2.14 -1.37 15.36
C SER A 145 -2.32 -0.73 16.73
N TYR A 146 -3.52 -0.20 16.92
CA TYR A 146 -3.87 0.68 18.02
C TYR A 146 -5.16 0.17 18.66
N PRO A 147 -5.27 0.11 20.00
CA PRO A 147 -6.56 -0.10 20.64
C PRO A 147 -7.50 1.07 20.31
N GLY A 148 -8.79 0.78 20.13
CA GLY A 148 -9.81 1.83 20.08
C GLY A 148 -9.96 2.46 21.47
N THR A 149 -10.15 3.78 21.54
CA THR A 149 -10.38 4.49 22.80
C THR A 149 -11.61 5.37 22.78
N THR A 150 -12.11 5.68 23.99
CA THR A 150 -13.03 6.79 24.20
C THR A 150 -12.29 8.12 24.21
N GLY A 151 -13.00 9.25 24.13
CA GLY A 151 -12.40 10.59 24.23
C GLY A 151 -11.61 10.83 25.54
N ALA A 152 -11.86 10.04 26.58
CA ALA A 152 -11.14 10.08 27.86
C ALA A 152 -9.92 9.13 27.92
N GLY A 153 -9.57 8.46 26.82
CA GLY A 153 -8.41 7.57 26.77
C GLY A 153 -8.63 6.15 27.29
N VAL A 154 -9.88 5.79 27.59
CA VAL A 154 -10.22 4.44 28.06
C VAL A 154 -10.31 3.48 26.87
N ILE A 155 -9.60 2.36 26.95
CA ILE A 155 -9.62 1.32 25.90
C ILE A 155 -11.03 0.76 25.75
N ILE A 156 -11.49 0.66 24.50
CA ILE A 156 -12.71 -0.02 24.09
C ILE A 156 -12.32 -1.43 23.65
N PRO A 157 -12.57 -2.49 24.44
CA PRO A 157 -12.10 -3.84 24.12
C PRO A 157 -12.66 -4.36 22.78
N ALA A 158 -13.83 -3.87 22.36
CA ALA A 158 -14.51 -4.29 21.13
C ALA A 158 -13.96 -3.63 19.85
N SER A 159 -13.02 -2.69 19.97
CA SER A 159 -12.57 -1.87 18.83
C SER A 159 -11.05 -1.77 18.80
N TYR A 160 -10.50 -1.80 17.59
CA TYR A 160 -9.10 -1.51 17.35
C TYR A 160 -8.91 -1.02 15.91
N THR A 161 -7.83 -0.28 15.69
CA THR A 161 -7.52 0.37 14.43
C THR A 161 -6.17 -0.14 13.94
N ILE A 162 -6.04 -0.40 12.64
CA ILE A 162 -4.80 -0.80 11.98
C ILE A 162 -4.47 0.24 10.92
N LYS A 163 -3.32 0.87 11.02
CA LYS A 163 -2.68 1.55 9.89
C LYS A 163 -1.79 0.55 9.17
N SER A 164 -1.93 0.45 7.85
CA SER A 164 -1.10 -0.43 7.04
C SER A 164 -0.57 0.32 5.83
N GLN A 165 0.69 0.07 5.52
CA GLN A 165 1.33 0.60 4.34
C GLN A 165 1.92 -0.55 3.53
N GLY A 166 1.51 -0.62 2.27
CA GLY A 166 2.06 -1.53 1.28
C GLY A 166 2.99 -0.81 0.32
N ARG A 167 3.98 -1.53 -0.18
CA ARG A 167 4.80 -1.09 -1.31
C ARG A 167 5.06 -2.22 -2.28
N PHE A 168 5.08 -1.86 -3.55
CA PHE A 168 5.44 -2.72 -4.66
C PHE A 168 6.72 -2.17 -5.32
N LEU A 169 7.76 -3.01 -5.35
CA LEU A 169 9.06 -2.68 -5.92
C LEU A 169 9.15 -3.20 -7.35
N VAL A 170 9.46 -2.29 -8.28
CA VAL A 170 9.79 -2.63 -9.67
C VAL A 170 11.30 -2.73 -9.77
N TYR A 171 11.79 -3.92 -10.11
CA TYR A 171 13.22 -4.17 -10.28
C TYR A 171 13.65 -3.96 -11.73
N GLY A 172 14.93 -3.62 -11.90
CA GLY A 172 15.57 -3.58 -13.20
C GLY A 172 15.88 -4.98 -13.75
N PRO A 173 16.48 -5.05 -14.94
CA PRO A 173 16.87 -6.32 -15.57
C PRO A 173 17.85 -7.14 -14.71
N ASP A 174 18.55 -6.50 -13.79
CA ASP A 174 19.48 -7.12 -12.82
C ASP A 174 18.78 -7.70 -11.58
N GLN A 175 17.45 -7.59 -11.48
CA GLN A 175 16.59 -8.11 -10.40
C GLN A 175 16.96 -7.65 -8.99
N THR A 176 17.82 -6.65 -8.87
CA THR A 176 18.41 -6.19 -7.61
C THR A 176 18.29 -4.67 -7.48
N THR A 177 18.39 -3.94 -8.59
CA THR A 177 18.20 -2.49 -8.61
C THR A 177 16.71 -2.17 -8.63
N VAL A 178 16.24 -1.39 -7.65
CA VAL A 178 14.87 -0.87 -7.63
C VAL A 178 14.78 0.33 -8.58
N LEU A 179 14.00 0.19 -9.65
CA LEU A 179 13.74 1.26 -10.63
C LEU A 179 12.60 2.19 -10.19
N ALA A 180 11.58 1.63 -9.54
CA ALA A 180 10.45 2.39 -9.05
C ALA A 180 9.86 1.73 -7.79
N THR A 181 9.29 2.56 -6.92
CA THR A 181 8.59 2.12 -5.71
C THR A 181 7.20 2.71 -5.73
N TYR A 182 6.19 1.84 -5.81
CA TYR A 182 4.79 2.20 -5.68
C TYR A 182 4.35 1.95 -4.25
N THR A 183 3.57 2.86 -3.68
CA THR A 183 3.19 2.79 -2.26
C THR A 183 1.73 3.12 -2.08
N SER A 184 1.06 2.38 -1.22
CA SER A 184 -0.31 2.65 -0.81
C SER A 184 -0.42 2.59 0.72
N GLN A 185 -1.29 3.43 1.28
CA GLN A 185 -1.54 3.50 2.71
C GLN A 185 -3.03 3.44 2.98
N ILE A 186 -3.41 2.62 3.96
CA ILE A 186 -4.78 2.46 4.41
C ILE A 186 -4.87 2.50 5.93
N ILE A 187 -6.02 2.99 6.41
CA ILE A 187 -6.46 2.81 7.79
C ILE A 187 -7.68 1.92 7.81
N ALA A 188 -7.66 0.93 8.68
CA ALA A 188 -8.70 -0.06 8.85
C ALA A 188 -9.18 -0.03 10.30
N ASP A 189 -10.48 0.18 10.49
CA ASP A 189 -11.13 0.02 11.78
C ASP A 189 -11.81 -1.33 11.84
N CYS A 190 -11.51 -2.05 12.90
CA CYS A 190 -11.94 -3.40 13.09
C CYS A 190 -12.71 -3.53 14.41
N SER A 191 -13.67 -4.44 14.44
CA SER A 191 -14.42 -4.79 15.63
C SER A 191 -14.20 -6.23 16.03
N ILE A 192 -14.22 -6.47 17.33
CA ILE A 192 -14.16 -7.80 17.91
C ILE A 192 -15.57 -8.21 18.32
N ASP A 193 -16.07 -9.27 17.71
CA ASP A 193 -17.29 -9.95 18.16
C ASP A 193 -16.90 -11.01 19.19
N PHE A 194 -17.20 -10.73 20.46
CA PHE A 194 -16.89 -11.63 21.58
C PHE A 194 -17.74 -12.90 21.57
N THR A 195 -18.96 -12.84 21.06
CA THR A 195 -19.88 -13.98 21.01
C THR A 195 -19.46 -14.96 19.94
N ARG A 196 -19.16 -14.46 18.73
CA ARG A 196 -18.71 -15.29 17.61
C ARG A 196 -17.23 -15.64 17.68
N LYS A 197 -16.47 -14.95 18.54
CA LYS A 197 -15.00 -15.03 18.63
C LYS A 197 -14.35 -14.77 17.27
N VAL A 198 -14.80 -13.71 16.61
CA VAL A 198 -14.29 -13.29 15.29
C VAL A 198 -13.89 -11.82 15.36
N ILE A 199 -12.79 -11.51 14.69
CA ILE A 199 -12.39 -10.13 14.44
C ILE A 199 -12.78 -9.76 13.01
N GLN A 200 -13.55 -8.68 12.87
CA GLN A 200 -14.13 -8.25 11.60
C GLN A 200 -13.62 -6.85 11.21
N LEU A 201 -13.25 -6.68 9.94
CA LEU A 201 -13.03 -5.37 9.36
C LEU A 201 -14.39 -4.64 9.23
N LYS A 202 -14.56 -3.49 9.89
CA LYS A 202 -15.80 -2.70 9.81
C LYS A 202 -15.76 -1.66 8.71
N ARG A 203 -14.66 -0.92 8.63
CA ARG A 203 -14.46 0.14 7.64
C ARG A 203 -12.99 0.29 7.36
N TRP A 204 -12.65 0.71 6.16
CA TRP A 204 -11.30 1.10 5.80
C TRP A 204 -11.35 2.35 4.92
N ARG A 205 -10.25 3.10 4.89
CA ARG A 205 -10.10 4.31 4.09
C ARG A 205 -8.67 4.40 3.55
N TYR A 206 -8.52 5.00 2.38
CA TYR A 206 -7.22 5.44 1.89
C TYR A 206 -6.67 6.55 2.77
N MET A 207 -5.36 6.51 2.97
CA MET A 207 -4.62 7.58 3.60
C MET A 207 -3.67 8.22 2.58
N PRO A 208 -3.41 9.54 2.68
CA PRO A 208 -2.26 10.15 2.04
C PRO A 208 -0.99 9.41 2.46
N TYR A 209 0.00 9.36 1.57
CA TYR A 209 1.30 8.80 1.93
C TYR A 209 1.97 9.64 3.04
N GLU A 210 2.11 9.04 4.21
CA GLU A 210 2.88 9.57 5.35
C GLU A 210 4.30 8.98 5.35
N ASP A 211 5.29 9.80 5.73
CA ASP A 211 6.66 9.34 5.95
C ASP A 211 6.75 8.38 7.15
N ASN A 212 7.90 7.71 7.33
CA ASN A 212 8.07 6.71 8.38
C ASN A 212 7.78 7.24 9.79
N ALA A 213 8.15 8.49 10.06
CA ALA A 213 7.97 9.08 11.39
C ALA A 213 6.51 9.50 11.63
N SER A 214 5.78 9.89 10.59
CA SER A 214 4.39 10.34 10.69
C SER A 214 3.40 9.19 10.61
N PHE A 215 3.69 8.14 9.84
CA PHE A 215 2.86 6.94 9.73
C PHE A 215 2.65 6.25 11.09
N ALA A 216 3.72 6.22 11.89
CA ALA A 216 3.72 5.66 13.24
C ALA A 216 2.88 6.48 14.24
N LYS A 217 2.47 7.70 13.90
CA LYS A 217 1.65 8.53 14.77
C LYS A 217 0.21 8.05 14.74
N ALA A 218 -0.32 7.80 15.92
CA ALA A 218 -1.71 7.54 16.19
C ALA A 218 -2.47 8.87 16.07
N VAL A 219 -3.15 9.09 14.94
CA VAL A 219 -3.95 10.28 14.65
C VAL A 219 -5.37 9.83 14.29
N TYR A 220 -6.37 10.39 14.98
CA TYR A 220 -7.78 10.24 14.58
C TYR A 220 -8.04 11.03 13.31
N TYR A 221 -8.65 10.38 12.31
CA TYR A 221 -9.19 11.02 11.11
C TYR A 221 -10.72 10.86 11.07
#